data_AF-A0A182SPP7-F1
#
_entry.id   AF-A0A182SPP7-F1
#
_cell.length_a   1.000
_cell.length_b   1.000
_cell.length_c   1.000
_cell.angle_alpha   90.00
_cell.angle_beta   90.00
_cell.angle_gamma   90.00
#
_symmetry.space_group_name_H-M   'P 1'
#
loop_
_entity.id
_entity.type
_entity.pdbx_description
1 polymer ?
#
loop_
_entity_poly.entity_id
_entity_poly.type
_entity_poly.pdbx_seq_one_letter_code
_entity_poly.pdbx_strand_id
1 'polypeptide(L)'
;DLRGWWNNFADVHSPLAPRPNDLVLESFEHVNVGDGVQDWLEKGCPPEKVTLGVALFGRTYLLDDPLDNTIGAVTIGAGDPGPYSNEPGYLGYCEFCHNLTSDEWTKKWDDVGLCPYAYTETTWIGYENERSLQEKINYVKRKGLGGLFAFSLDLDDYRGSCGEPFPLTRFLSKYHDETKIKDWHIFVSTTEKKDVGQAAEAK
;
A
#
# COMPACT_ATOMS: atom_id res chain seq x y z
N ASP A 1 0.95 2.69 -4.92
CA ASP A 1 1.05 3.75 -5.95
C ASP A 1 0.86 3.26 -7.38
N LEU A 2 -0.02 2.29 -7.59
CA LEU A 2 -0.56 1.96 -8.91
C LEU A 2 -1.73 2.90 -9.29
N ARG A 3 -2.31 3.56 -8.29
CA ARG A 3 -3.35 4.58 -8.39
C ARG A 3 -3.07 5.68 -7.36
N GLY A 4 -3.57 6.89 -7.63
CA GLY A 4 -3.52 8.02 -6.73
C GLY A 4 -4.35 9.19 -7.24
N TRP A 5 -4.42 10.27 -6.46
CA TRP A 5 -5.28 11.42 -6.75
C TRP A 5 -5.01 12.08 -8.12
N TRP A 6 -3.79 11.94 -8.64
CA TRP A 6 -3.39 12.40 -9.97
C TRP A 6 -4.14 11.70 -11.12
N ASN A 7 -4.94 10.67 -10.84
CA ASN A 7 -5.77 9.97 -11.81
C ASN A 7 -7.18 10.59 -11.97
N ASN A 8 -7.58 11.53 -11.11
CA ASN A 8 -8.92 12.15 -11.08
C ASN A 8 -10.09 11.17 -10.84
N PHE A 9 -9.80 9.99 -10.30
CA PHE A 9 -10.81 9.06 -9.79
C PHE A 9 -10.31 8.35 -8.53
N ALA A 10 -11.22 8.01 -7.63
CA ALA A 10 -10.94 7.34 -6.37
C ALA A 10 -10.66 5.85 -6.60
N ASP A 11 -9.55 5.34 -6.08
CA ASP A 11 -9.18 3.94 -6.24
C ASP A 11 -8.16 3.46 -5.19
N VAL A 12 -8.13 2.15 -4.93
CA VAL A 12 -7.12 1.51 -4.10
C VAL A 12 -5.77 1.55 -4.82
N HIS A 13 -4.69 1.81 -4.08
CA HIS A 13 -3.40 2.13 -4.70
C HIS A 13 -2.50 0.92 -4.99
N SER A 14 -2.94 -0.29 -4.63
CA SER A 14 -2.18 -1.52 -4.87
C SER A 14 -3.08 -2.77 -5.11
N PRO A 15 -4.04 -2.70 -6.05
CA PRO A 15 -4.95 -3.81 -6.34
C PRO A 15 -4.18 -5.04 -6.81
N LEU A 16 -4.61 -6.22 -6.37
CA LEU A 16 -3.94 -7.49 -6.68
C LEU A 16 -4.17 -7.94 -8.13
N ALA A 17 -5.33 -7.65 -8.69
CA ALA A 17 -5.79 -8.15 -9.99
C ALA A 17 -6.47 -7.05 -10.80
N PRO A 18 -6.56 -7.18 -12.14
CA PRO A 18 -7.29 -6.24 -12.98
C PRO A 18 -8.80 -6.32 -12.71
N ARG A 19 -9.47 -5.16 -12.72
CA ARG A 19 -10.90 -5.03 -12.47
C ARG A 19 -11.65 -4.64 -13.73
N PRO A 20 -12.98 -4.88 -13.81
CA PRO A 20 -13.77 -4.47 -14.97
C PRO A 20 -13.59 -2.99 -15.37
N ASN A 21 -13.49 -2.08 -14.40
CA ASN A 21 -13.25 -0.66 -14.67
C ASN A 21 -11.85 -0.38 -15.26
N ASP A 22 -10.85 -1.19 -14.91
CA ASP A 22 -9.50 -1.08 -15.48
C ASP A 22 -9.48 -1.48 -16.97
N LEU A 23 -10.35 -2.42 -17.38
CA LEU A 23 -10.46 -2.86 -18.77
C LEU A 23 -11.11 -1.79 -19.68
N VAL A 24 -11.96 -0.95 -19.11
CA VAL A 24 -12.59 0.17 -19.84
C VAL A 24 -11.59 1.32 -20.00
N LEU A 25 -10.72 1.52 -19.01
CA LEU A 25 -9.63 2.50 -19.04
C LEU A 25 -8.33 1.81 -19.45
N GLU A 26 -8.18 1.43 -20.72
CA GLU A 26 -7.10 0.58 -21.26
C GLU A 26 -5.69 0.86 -20.69
N SER A 27 -5.37 2.10 -20.32
CA SER A 27 -4.11 2.47 -19.63
C SER A 27 -3.89 1.78 -18.27
N PHE A 28 -4.91 1.15 -17.69
CA PHE A 28 -4.88 0.53 -16.36
C PHE A 28 -5.04 -0.99 -16.38
N GLU A 29 -5.30 -1.60 -17.54
CA GLU A 29 -5.53 -3.04 -17.69
C GLU A 29 -4.43 -3.87 -17.00
N HIS A 30 -3.16 -3.50 -17.21
CA HIS A 30 -2.00 -4.20 -16.63
C HIS A 30 -1.36 -3.49 -15.44
N VAL A 31 -2.04 -2.49 -14.87
CA VAL A 31 -1.50 -1.68 -13.76
C VAL A 31 -2.05 -2.22 -12.44
N ASN A 32 -1.67 -3.45 -12.11
CA ASN A 32 -2.02 -4.16 -10.88
C ASN A 32 -0.80 -4.97 -10.38
N VAL A 33 -0.85 -5.43 -9.12
CA VAL A 33 0.26 -6.17 -8.51
C VAL A 33 0.52 -7.51 -9.20
N GLY A 34 -0.54 -8.22 -9.59
CA GLY A 34 -0.46 -9.52 -10.25
C GLY A 34 0.32 -9.46 -11.55
N ASP A 35 -0.12 -8.58 -12.46
CA ASP A 35 0.50 -8.37 -13.77
C ASP A 35 1.90 -7.78 -13.64
N GLY A 36 2.11 -6.84 -12.71
CA GLY A 36 3.43 -6.29 -12.43
C GLY A 36 4.43 -7.36 -11.99
N VAL A 37 4.04 -8.29 -11.11
CA VAL A 37 4.89 -9.43 -10.73
C VAL A 37 5.09 -10.37 -11.91
N GLN A 38 4.03 -10.69 -12.65
CA GLN A 38 4.11 -11.60 -13.79
C GLN A 38 5.09 -11.10 -14.86
N ASP A 39 5.10 -9.79 -15.14
CA ASP A 39 6.04 -9.16 -16.09
C ASP A 39 7.51 -9.35 -15.68
N TRP A 40 7.83 -9.20 -14.39
CA TRP A 40 9.19 -9.48 -13.88
C TRP A 40 9.60 -10.94 -14.09
N LEU A 41 8.69 -11.88 -13.86
CA LEU A 41 8.96 -13.31 -14.02
C LEU A 41 9.15 -13.68 -15.51
N GLU A 42 8.30 -13.16 -16.39
CA GLU A 42 8.38 -13.40 -17.84
C GLU A 42 9.64 -12.79 -18.46
N LYS A 43 10.16 -11.71 -17.89
CA LYS A 43 11.45 -11.12 -18.26
C LYS A 43 12.66 -11.83 -17.64
N GLY A 44 12.45 -12.96 -16.97
CA GLY A 44 13.50 -13.87 -16.52
C GLY A 44 14.01 -13.62 -15.10
N CYS A 45 13.32 -12.81 -14.28
CA CYS A 45 13.65 -12.72 -12.86
C CYS A 45 13.21 -13.99 -12.13
N PRO A 46 14.11 -14.74 -11.47
CA PRO A 46 13.70 -15.92 -10.70
C PRO A 46 12.70 -15.52 -9.60
N PRO A 47 11.59 -16.26 -9.40
CA PRO A 47 10.56 -15.93 -8.42
C PRO A 47 11.11 -15.67 -7.02
N GLU A 48 12.05 -16.51 -6.59
CA GLU A 48 12.70 -16.40 -5.28
C GLU A 48 13.50 -15.11 -5.11
N LYS A 49 13.82 -14.36 -6.17
CA LYS A 49 14.50 -13.06 -6.08
C LYS A 49 13.54 -11.86 -6.12
N VAL A 50 12.25 -12.09 -6.31
CA VAL A 50 11.23 -11.04 -6.31
C VAL A 50 10.67 -10.88 -4.90
N THR A 51 10.81 -9.69 -4.33
CA THR A 51 10.21 -9.34 -3.03
C THR A 51 8.99 -8.45 -3.29
N LEU A 52 7.82 -8.87 -2.85
CA LEU A 52 6.58 -8.11 -3.08
C LEU A 52 6.49 -6.93 -2.11
N GLY A 53 6.36 -5.71 -2.64
CA GLY A 53 6.10 -4.52 -1.84
C GLY A 53 4.66 -4.44 -1.32
N VAL A 54 4.51 -4.12 -0.04
CA VAL A 54 3.24 -3.76 0.61
C VAL A 54 3.36 -2.38 1.25
N ALA A 55 2.28 -1.63 1.27
CA ALA A 55 2.26 -0.27 1.77
C ALA A 55 1.61 -0.20 3.15
N LEU A 56 2.26 0.48 4.08
CA LEU A 56 1.72 0.80 5.41
C LEU A 56 1.13 2.22 5.43
N PHE A 57 0.59 2.64 4.28
CA PHE A 57 -0.05 3.94 4.06
C PHE A 57 -1.28 3.80 3.17
N GLY A 58 -2.13 4.82 3.17
CA GLY A 58 -3.25 4.97 2.26
C GLY A 58 -3.08 6.15 1.30
N ARG A 59 -3.69 6.03 0.12
CA ARG A 59 -3.87 7.15 -0.81
C ARG A 59 -5.26 7.74 -0.59
N THR A 60 -5.33 9.06 -0.43
CA THR A 60 -6.56 9.79 -0.14
C THR A 60 -6.99 10.68 -1.29
N TYR A 61 -8.29 10.89 -1.41
CA TYR A 61 -8.93 11.63 -2.48
C TYR A 61 -10.04 12.51 -1.94
N LEU A 62 -10.30 13.61 -2.63
CA LEU A 62 -11.47 14.46 -2.44
C LEU A 62 -12.50 14.14 -3.53
N LEU A 63 -13.63 13.57 -3.13
CA LEU A 63 -14.74 13.21 -4.03
C LEU A 63 -15.40 14.47 -4.61
N ASP A 64 -15.82 14.39 -5.87
CA ASP A 64 -16.63 15.44 -6.52
C ASP A 64 -18.09 15.39 -6.04
N ASP A 65 -18.67 14.19 -6.00
CA ASP A 65 -20.03 13.92 -5.52
C ASP A 65 -20.00 13.04 -4.26
N PRO A 66 -20.46 13.53 -3.10
CA PRO A 66 -20.57 12.72 -1.87
C PRO A 66 -21.40 11.46 -1.98
N LEU A 67 -22.31 11.40 -2.96
CA LEU A 67 -23.17 10.23 -3.19
C LEU A 67 -22.47 9.15 -4.02
N ASP A 68 -21.40 9.48 -4.74
CA ASP A 68 -20.56 8.52 -5.46
C ASP A 68 -19.24 8.26 -4.71
N ASN A 69 -19.22 7.14 -3.99
CA ASN A 69 -18.11 6.68 -3.17
C ASN A 69 -17.52 5.35 -3.68
N THR A 70 -17.88 4.97 -4.90
CA THR A 70 -17.47 3.71 -5.50
C THR A 70 -16.03 3.78 -6.03
N ILE A 71 -15.43 2.62 -6.32
CA ILE A 71 -14.15 2.58 -7.04
C ILE A 71 -14.36 3.13 -8.45
N GLY A 72 -13.58 4.13 -8.82
CA GLY A 72 -13.75 4.89 -10.07
C GLY A 72 -14.61 6.14 -9.93
N ALA A 73 -15.09 6.47 -8.72
CA ALA A 73 -15.79 7.72 -8.46
C ALA A 73 -14.92 8.92 -8.83
N VAL A 74 -15.53 9.97 -9.38
CA VAL A 74 -14.81 11.17 -9.83
C VAL A 74 -14.27 11.94 -8.62
N THR A 75 -13.02 12.42 -8.73
CA THR A 75 -12.36 13.18 -7.66
C THR A 75 -11.87 14.52 -8.18
N ILE A 76 -11.97 15.55 -7.34
CA ILE A 76 -11.50 16.91 -7.64
C ILE A 76 -10.11 17.22 -7.08
N GLY A 77 -9.50 16.26 -6.38
CA GLY A 77 -8.13 16.42 -5.91
C GLY A 77 -7.70 15.39 -4.88
N ALA A 78 -6.56 15.68 -4.27
CA ALA A 78 -6.02 14.94 -3.15
C ALA A 78 -6.86 15.15 -1.88
N GLY A 79 -6.94 14.13 -1.02
CA GLY A 79 -7.44 14.32 0.34
C GLY A 79 -6.51 15.22 1.17
N ASP A 80 -7.04 15.77 2.26
CA ASP A 80 -6.28 16.66 3.14
C ASP A 80 -4.99 16.01 3.68
N PRO A 81 -3.91 16.79 3.87
CA PRO A 81 -2.66 16.28 4.42
C PRO A 81 -2.82 15.84 5.88
N GLY A 82 -2.11 14.77 6.25
CA GLY A 82 -2.03 14.28 7.62
C GLY A 82 -1.16 15.16 8.52
N PRO A 83 -1.33 15.05 9.86
CA PRO A 83 -0.58 15.87 10.82
C PRO A 83 0.92 15.55 10.91
N TYR A 84 1.36 14.39 10.42
CA TYR A 84 2.74 13.93 10.48
C TYR A 84 3.39 13.86 9.09
N SER A 85 2.72 13.24 8.12
CA SER A 85 3.21 13.14 6.74
C SER A 85 3.18 14.50 6.04
N ASN A 86 2.19 15.33 6.36
CA ASN A 86 1.99 16.67 5.79
C ASN A 86 2.02 16.68 4.25
N GLU A 87 1.53 15.61 3.63
CA GLU A 87 1.45 15.42 2.19
C GLU A 87 0.00 15.20 1.77
N PRO A 88 -0.61 16.09 0.94
CA PRO A 88 -1.96 15.86 0.43
C PRO A 88 -2.04 14.56 -0.36
N GLY A 89 -3.11 13.79 -0.13
CA GLY A 89 -3.34 12.53 -0.86
C GLY A 89 -2.57 11.33 -0.30
N TYR A 90 -1.91 11.48 0.84
CA TYR A 90 -1.07 10.46 1.45
C TYR A 90 -1.21 10.48 2.96
N LEU A 91 -1.59 9.35 3.56
CA LEU A 91 -1.65 9.20 5.02
C LEU A 91 -0.95 7.91 5.45
N GLY A 92 -0.02 8.01 6.39
CA GLY A 92 0.51 6.84 7.08
C GLY A 92 -0.60 6.11 7.82
N TYR A 93 -0.50 4.78 7.99
CA TYR A 93 -1.48 4.03 8.78
C TYR A 93 -1.68 4.61 10.18
N CYS A 94 -0.62 5.08 10.83
CA CYS A 94 -0.68 5.79 12.12
C CYS A 94 -1.54 7.06 12.12
N GLU A 95 -1.77 7.69 10.96
CA GLU A 95 -2.52 8.95 10.85
C GLU A 95 -4.02 8.74 10.75
N PHE A 96 -4.49 7.61 10.21
CA PHE A 96 -5.92 7.39 9.94
C PHE A 96 -6.52 6.16 10.63
N CYS A 97 -5.72 5.26 11.20
CA CYS A 97 -6.24 4.01 11.77
C CYS A 97 -7.30 4.23 12.86
N HIS A 98 -7.20 5.34 13.61
CA HIS A 98 -8.15 5.67 14.67
C HIS A 98 -9.50 6.13 14.08
N ASN A 99 -9.48 6.85 12.95
CA ASN A 99 -10.67 7.26 12.22
C ASN A 99 -11.51 6.04 11.78
N LEU A 100 -10.86 4.93 11.44
CA LEU A 100 -11.55 3.70 11.04
C LEU A 100 -12.30 2.98 12.17
N THR A 101 -12.15 3.46 13.42
CA THR A 101 -12.91 3.00 14.59
C THR A 101 -14.13 3.87 14.89
N SER A 102 -14.25 5.05 14.27
CA SER A 102 -15.41 5.92 14.40
C SER A 102 -16.55 5.48 13.46
N ASP A 103 -17.77 5.91 13.79
CA ASP A 103 -18.95 5.68 12.94
C ASP A 103 -19.03 6.66 11.75
N GLU A 104 -18.07 7.60 11.63
CA GLU A 104 -18.03 8.58 10.54
C GLU A 104 -17.52 7.97 9.23
N TRP A 105 -16.69 6.93 9.32
CA TRP A 105 -16.08 6.29 8.16
C TRP A 105 -16.81 5.02 7.78
N THR A 106 -17.34 4.98 6.55
CA THR A 106 -17.88 3.75 5.98
C THR A 106 -16.76 2.93 5.37
N LYS A 107 -16.55 1.71 5.88
CA LYS A 107 -15.57 0.76 5.37
C LYS A 107 -16.18 -0.14 4.30
N LYS A 108 -15.44 -0.37 3.22
CA LYS A 108 -15.79 -1.26 2.11
C LYS A 108 -14.59 -2.11 1.72
N TRP A 109 -14.83 -3.03 0.80
CA TRP A 109 -13.85 -3.99 0.32
C TRP A 109 -13.94 -4.08 -1.21
N ASP A 110 -12.79 -4.06 -1.87
CA ASP A 110 -12.66 -4.40 -3.29
C ASP A 110 -12.52 -5.92 -3.41
N ASP A 111 -13.59 -6.62 -3.82
CA ASP A 111 -13.58 -8.09 -3.94
C ASP A 111 -12.67 -8.61 -5.06
N VAL A 112 -12.24 -7.75 -6.00
CA VAL A 112 -11.37 -8.15 -7.12
C VAL A 112 -9.94 -7.67 -6.88
N GLY A 113 -9.76 -6.40 -6.52
CA GLY A 113 -8.46 -5.85 -6.15
C GLY A 113 -7.93 -6.36 -4.80
N LEU A 114 -8.78 -6.96 -3.96
CA LEU A 114 -8.46 -7.51 -2.64
C LEU A 114 -7.81 -6.49 -1.68
N CYS A 115 -8.30 -5.25 -1.72
CA CYS A 115 -7.87 -4.16 -0.85
C CYS A 115 -9.08 -3.52 -0.15
N PRO A 116 -8.92 -3.05 1.09
CA PRO A 116 -9.93 -2.23 1.73
C PRO A 116 -9.92 -0.80 1.18
N TYR A 117 -11.08 -0.16 1.29
CA TYR A 117 -11.19 1.29 1.20
C TYR A 117 -12.22 1.79 2.20
N ALA A 118 -12.15 3.07 2.53
CA ALA A 118 -13.11 3.72 3.40
C ALA A 118 -13.41 5.12 2.91
N TYR A 119 -14.56 5.67 3.30
CA TYR A 119 -14.94 7.03 2.92
C TYR A 119 -15.82 7.70 3.98
N THR A 120 -15.79 9.03 3.96
CA THR A 120 -16.76 9.93 4.57
C THR A 120 -17.60 10.58 3.45
N GLU A 121 -18.31 11.68 3.73
CA GLU A 121 -19.03 12.42 2.68
C GLU A 121 -18.11 12.88 1.54
N THR A 122 -16.93 13.41 1.85
CA THR A 122 -16.06 14.01 0.82
C THR A 122 -14.69 13.35 0.71
N THR A 123 -14.26 12.60 1.72
CA THR A 123 -12.93 11.99 1.76
C THR A 123 -13.03 10.51 1.44
N TRP A 124 -12.14 10.03 0.56
CA TRP A 124 -12.01 8.61 0.24
C TRP A 124 -10.57 8.17 0.50
N ILE A 125 -10.37 6.97 1.05
CA ILE A 125 -9.05 6.38 1.29
C ILE A 125 -8.98 4.92 0.86
N GLY A 126 -7.96 4.58 0.07
CA GLY A 126 -7.61 3.21 -0.28
C GLY A 126 -6.32 2.84 0.46
N TYR A 127 -6.29 1.70 1.13
CA TYR A 127 -5.21 1.36 2.07
C TYR A 127 -4.99 -0.15 2.17
N GLU A 128 -4.11 -0.58 3.08
CA GLU A 128 -3.91 -1.99 3.45
C GLU A 128 -4.40 -2.28 4.86
N ASN A 129 -4.95 -3.47 5.09
CA ASN A 129 -5.25 -3.99 6.43
C ASN A 129 -4.79 -5.45 6.54
N GLU A 130 -4.95 -6.07 7.70
CA GLU A 130 -4.56 -7.47 7.91
C GLU A 130 -5.17 -8.43 6.87
N ARG A 131 -6.41 -8.18 6.42
CA ARG A 131 -7.08 -9.00 5.39
C ARG A 131 -6.39 -8.89 4.03
N SER A 132 -6.11 -7.68 3.54
CA SER A 132 -5.42 -7.50 2.25
C SER A 132 -3.96 -7.97 2.29
N LEU A 133 -3.29 -7.76 3.43
CA LEU A 133 -1.94 -8.29 3.65
C LEU A 133 -1.94 -9.83 3.64
N GLN A 134 -2.97 -10.48 4.22
CA GLN A 134 -3.12 -11.93 4.15
C GLN A 134 -3.28 -12.42 2.71
N GLU A 135 -4.06 -11.72 1.88
CA GLU A 135 -4.21 -12.08 0.45
C GLU A 135 -2.89 -11.94 -0.31
N LYS A 136 -2.10 -10.90 -0.02
CA LYS A 136 -0.77 -10.69 -0.59
C LYS A 136 0.25 -11.73 -0.11
N ILE A 137 0.20 -12.12 1.17
CA ILE A 137 0.97 -13.26 1.69
C ILE A 137 0.61 -14.54 0.93
N ASN A 138 -0.67 -14.82 0.75
CA ASN A 138 -1.12 -15.99 0.02
C ASN A 138 -0.66 -15.96 -1.44
N TYR A 139 -0.67 -14.78 -2.07
CA TYR A 139 -0.14 -14.58 -3.41
C TYR A 139 1.36 -14.89 -3.50
N VAL A 140 2.17 -14.35 -2.58
CA VAL A 140 3.61 -14.62 -2.45
C VAL A 140 3.88 -16.12 -2.31
N LYS A 141 3.14 -16.81 -1.41
CA LYS A 141 3.22 -18.28 -1.23
C LYS A 141 2.92 -19.03 -2.54
N ARG A 142 1.83 -18.67 -3.22
CA ARG A 142 1.40 -19.34 -4.48
C ARG A 142 2.38 -19.15 -5.63
N LYS A 143 2.97 -17.96 -5.74
CA LYS A 143 3.93 -17.63 -6.81
C LYS A 143 5.37 -18.03 -6.49
N GLY A 144 5.65 -18.47 -5.25
CA GLY A 144 7.00 -18.82 -4.82
C GLY A 144 7.95 -17.61 -4.78
N LEU A 145 7.43 -16.44 -4.41
CA LEU A 145 8.23 -15.21 -4.37
C LEU A 145 9.19 -15.22 -3.17
N GLY A 146 10.28 -14.45 -3.28
CA GLY A 146 11.34 -14.35 -2.25
C GLY A 146 10.91 -13.77 -0.91
N GLY A 147 9.81 -13.01 -0.88
CA GLY A 147 9.24 -12.50 0.37
C GLY A 147 8.41 -11.24 0.20
N LEU A 148 8.34 -10.46 1.27
CA LEU A 148 7.61 -9.21 1.37
C LEU A 148 8.54 -8.06 1.80
N PHE A 149 8.30 -6.88 1.26
CA PHE A 149 8.93 -5.61 1.65
C PHE A 149 7.83 -4.66 2.11
N ALA A 150 7.94 -4.07 3.30
CA ALA A 150 6.95 -3.15 3.83
C ALA A 150 7.44 -1.70 3.73
N PHE A 151 6.67 -0.85 3.04
CA PHE A 151 6.93 0.57 2.91
C PHE A 151 5.90 1.38 3.71
N SER A 152 6.25 2.03 4.81
CA SER A 152 7.49 1.89 5.57
C SER A 152 7.17 1.76 7.06
N LEU A 153 8.15 1.31 7.83
CA LEU A 153 7.97 0.97 9.25
C LEU A 153 7.42 2.13 10.10
N ASP A 154 7.82 3.36 9.78
CA ASP A 154 7.40 4.60 10.43
C ASP A 154 5.96 5.02 10.11
N LEU A 155 5.35 4.43 9.07
CA LEU A 155 3.97 4.70 8.68
C LEU A 155 2.97 3.74 9.32
N ASP A 156 3.43 2.58 9.79
CA ASP A 156 2.63 1.71 10.66
C ASP A 156 2.23 2.43 11.95
N ASP A 157 1.29 1.89 12.73
CA ASP A 157 0.98 2.43 14.05
C ASP A 157 2.08 2.08 15.08
N TYR A 158 3.25 2.67 14.91
CA TYR A 158 4.43 2.42 15.74
C TYR A 158 4.27 2.86 17.20
N ARG A 159 3.27 3.70 17.50
CA ARG A 159 2.96 4.14 18.87
C ARG A 159 1.85 3.32 19.52
N GLY A 160 1.13 2.49 18.78
CA GLY A 160 -0.05 1.79 19.29
C GLY A 160 -1.19 2.73 19.64
N SER A 161 -1.38 3.82 18.88
CA SER A 161 -2.51 4.74 19.09
C SER A 161 -3.86 4.12 18.72
N CYS A 162 -3.85 3.08 17.88
CA CYS A 162 -5.01 2.34 17.41
C CYS A 162 -5.09 0.92 18.00
N GLY A 163 -4.18 0.56 18.91
CA GLY A 163 -4.08 -0.77 19.50
C GLY A 163 -2.64 -1.12 19.89
N GLU A 164 -2.19 -2.31 19.53
CA GLU A 164 -0.80 -2.73 19.78
C GLU A 164 0.16 -2.05 18.80
N PRO A 165 1.37 -1.62 19.22
CA PRO A 165 2.36 -1.04 18.33
C PRO A 165 2.73 -1.95 17.16
N PHE A 166 2.91 -1.35 15.99
CA PHE A 166 3.28 -2.00 14.73
C PHE A 166 2.31 -3.12 14.30
N PRO A 167 0.98 -2.89 14.28
CA PRO A 167 0.01 -3.96 14.05
C PRO A 167 0.21 -4.64 12.69
N LEU A 168 0.41 -3.87 11.62
CA LEU A 168 0.58 -4.43 10.27
C LEU A 168 1.92 -5.13 10.11
N THR A 169 3.00 -4.55 10.65
CA THR A 169 4.33 -5.15 10.60
C THR A 169 4.40 -6.45 11.41
N ARG A 170 3.77 -6.48 12.59
CA ARG A 170 3.66 -7.70 13.41
C ARG A 170 2.80 -8.76 12.75
N PHE A 171 1.78 -8.36 11.99
CA PHE A 171 1.00 -9.29 11.18
C PHE A 171 1.89 -9.92 10.10
N LEU A 172 2.68 -9.11 9.38
CA LEU A 172 3.63 -9.59 8.36
C LEU A 172 4.75 -10.46 8.95
N SER A 173 5.23 -10.18 10.17
CA SER A 173 6.30 -10.97 10.78
C SER A 173 5.89 -12.42 11.09
N LYS A 174 4.61 -12.67 11.38
CA LYS A 174 4.10 -14.05 11.56
C LYS A 174 4.31 -14.89 10.29
N TYR A 175 4.15 -14.31 9.11
CA TYR A 175 4.40 -15.00 7.84
C TYR A 175 5.88 -15.38 7.65
N HIS A 176 6.79 -14.49 8.04
CA HIS A 176 8.22 -14.79 8.03
C HIS A 176 8.52 -16.03 8.90
N ASP A 177 7.95 -16.09 10.10
CA ASP A 177 8.18 -17.20 11.03
C ASP A 177 7.57 -18.53 10.55
N GLU A 178 6.43 -18.49 9.85
CA GLU A 178 5.78 -19.67 9.26
C GLU A 178 6.61 -20.29 8.12
N THR A 179 7.24 -19.47 7.31
CA THR A 179 7.92 -19.93 6.09
C THR A 179 9.33 -20.43 6.34
N LYS A 180 9.97 -20.05 7.47
CA LYS A 180 11.32 -20.47 7.90
C LYS A 180 12.31 -20.64 6.73
N ILE A 181 12.28 -19.72 5.77
CA ILE A 181 13.25 -19.72 4.69
C ILE A 181 14.58 -19.30 5.33
N LYS A 182 15.49 -20.27 5.52
CA LYS A 182 16.70 -20.10 6.33
C LYS A 182 17.70 -19.04 5.78
N ASP A 183 17.44 -18.53 4.58
CA ASP A 183 18.35 -17.64 3.84
C ASP A 183 17.70 -16.33 3.34
N TRP A 184 16.83 -15.65 4.12
CA TRP A 184 16.31 -14.33 3.71
C TRP A 184 16.36 -13.25 4.80
N HIS A 185 16.75 -12.05 4.35
CA HIS A 185 16.87 -10.82 5.11
C HIS A 185 15.66 -9.92 4.86
N ILE A 186 15.04 -9.41 5.92
CA ILE A 186 14.11 -8.28 5.83
C ILE A 186 14.94 -7.02 5.57
N PHE A 187 14.86 -6.46 4.38
CA PHE A 187 15.47 -5.17 4.07
C PHE A 187 14.49 -4.06 4.43
N VAL A 188 14.81 -3.30 5.47
CA VAL A 188 14.10 -2.04 5.80
C VAL A 188 14.95 -0.89 5.25
N SER A 189 14.34 0.00 4.49
CA SER A 189 14.97 1.26 4.12
C SER A 189 14.84 2.24 5.29
N THR A 190 15.96 2.76 5.78
CA THR A 190 16.00 3.96 6.61
C THR A 190 16.54 5.12 5.77
N THR A 191 15.93 6.29 5.85
CA THR A 191 16.44 7.52 5.23
C THR A 191 17.56 8.10 6.09
N GLU A 192 18.73 7.46 6.12
CA GLU A 192 19.92 8.10 6.66
C GLU A 192 20.56 8.97 5.57
N LYS A 193 20.65 10.28 5.84
CA LYS A 193 21.51 11.18 5.05
C LYS A 193 22.95 10.75 5.26
N LYS A 194 23.60 10.23 4.22
CA LYS A 194 25.06 10.13 4.20
C LYS A 194 25.64 11.53 4.08
N ASP A 195 26.23 12.05 5.15
CA ASP A 195 27.19 13.13 5.06
C ASP A 195 28.35 12.67 4.18
N VAL A 196 28.51 13.31 3.02
CA VAL A 196 29.66 13.10 2.14
C VAL A 196 30.87 13.77 2.79
N GLY A 197 31.62 12.99 3.57
CA GLY A 197 32.91 13.37 4.08
C GLY A 197 33.87 13.70 2.93
N GLN A 198 34.42 14.91 2.97
CA GLN A 198 35.50 15.36 2.10
C GLN A 198 36.69 14.40 2.19
N ALA A 199 36.97 13.69 1.10
CA ALA A 199 38.24 13.00 0.92
C ALA A 199 39.27 13.99 0.35
N ALA A 200 40.37 14.11 1.09
CA ALA A 200 41.52 14.94 0.77
C ALA A 200 42.19 14.52 -0.55
N GLU A 201 42.56 15.51 -1.38
CA GLU A 201 43.59 15.33 -2.39
C GLU A 201 44.92 15.86 -1.86
N ALA A 202 45.84 14.94 -1.62
CA ALA A 202 47.26 15.21 -1.55
C ALA A 202 47.91 14.66 -2.83
N LYS A 203 48.27 15.54 -3.75
CA LYS A 203 49.52 15.53 -4.52
C LYS A 203 49.72 16.86 -5.23
#